data_AF-B5F0E6-F1
#
_entry.id   AF-B5F0E6-F1
#
_cell.length_a   1.000
_cell.length_b   1.000
_cell.length_c   1.000
_cell.angle_alpha   90.00
_cell.angle_beta   90.00
_cell.angle_gamma   90.00
#
_symmetry.space_group_name_H-M   'P 1'
#
loop_
_entity.id
_entity.type
_entity.pdbx_description
1 polymer ?
#
loop_
_entity_poly.entity_id
_entity_poly.type
_entity_poly.pdbx_seq_one_letter_code
_entity_poly.pdbx_strand_id
1 'polypeptide(L)'
;MKIKTRFAPSPTGYLHVGGARTALYSWLFARHHGGEFVLRIEDTDLERSTPEAIEAIMDGMNWLNLEWDEGPYFQTKRFDRYNAVIDEMLEAGTAYKCYCSKERLEQLREDQMAKGEKPRYDGRCRHSHEHHADDEPCVVRFANPQDGSVIFDDQIRGPIEFSNQELDDLIIRRTDGSPTYNFCVVVDDWDMEITHVIRGEDHINNTPRQINILKALNAPVPMYAHVSMINGDDGKKLSKRHGAVSVMQYRDDGYLPEALLNYLVRLGWSSGDQEIFTREEMIKLFSLGAVSKSASAFNTDKLLWLNHHYINTLAPEYVATHLQWHIEQENIDTRNGPQLAELVKLLGERCKTLKEMAQSCRYFYEDFSEFDADAAKKHLRPVARQPLEVVRDKLSAITDWSAENVHHAIQATADELEVGMGKVGMPLRVAVTGAGQSPALDVTVHAIGKTRSIERINKALGFIAERESQQ
;
A
#
# COMPACT_ATOMS: atom_id res chain seq x y z
N MET A 1 -18.75 2.33 -25.80
CA MET A 1 -18.82 1.52 -24.57
C MET A 1 -18.07 2.29 -23.49
N LYS A 2 -18.68 2.54 -22.33
CA LYS A 2 -17.97 3.18 -21.20
C LYS A 2 -17.02 2.15 -20.59
N ILE A 3 -15.77 2.51 -20.31
CA ILE A 3 -14.83 1.60 -19.65
C ILE A 3 -15.32 1.34 -18.23
N LYS A 4 -15.33 0.08 -17.79
CA LYS A 4 -15.70 -0.31 -16.44
C LYS A 4 -14.75 -1.39 -15.96
N THR A 5 -14.01 -1.08 -14.89
CA THR A 5 -13.04 -1.98 -14.26
C THR A 5 -13.50 -2.29 -12.84
N ARG A 6 -12.85 -3.26 -12.19
CA ARG A 6 -13.11 -3.56 -10.78
C ARG A 6 -11.86 -3.97 -10.02
N PHE A 7 -11.88 -3.72 -8.72
CA PHE A 7 -11.06 -4.43 -7.76
C PHE A 7 -11.95 -5.39 -6.97
N ALA A 8 -11.59 -6.68 -7.00
CA ALA A 8 -12.38 -7.77 -6.42
C ALA A 8 -11.59 -8.54 -5.35
N PRO A 9 -11.23 -7.93 -4.20
CA PRO A 9 -10.42 -8.61 -3.19
C PRO A 9 -11.25 -9.60 -2.37
N SER A 10 -10.66 -10.76 -2.08
CA SER A 10 -11.16 -11.64 -1.02
C SER A 10 -10.57 -11.21 0.34
N PRO A 11 -11.41 -10.91 1.35
CA PRO A 11 -10.97 -10.37 2.64
C PRO A 11 -10.33 -11.45 3.52
N THR A 12 -9.12 -11.86 3.18
CA THR A 12 -8.36 -12.92 3.88
C THR A 12 -7.32 -12.35 4.87
N GLY A 13 -7.54 -11.13 5.35
CA GLY A 13 -6.60 -10.34 6.15
C GLY A 13 -6.49 -8.91 5.61
N TYR A 14 -5.28 -8.35 5.58
CA TYR A 14 -5.04 -6.98 5.12
C TYR A 14 -4.89 -6.84 3.59
N LEU A 15 -5.08 -5.61 3.09
CA LEU A 15 -4.67 -5.22 1.74
C LEU A 15 -3.14 -5.16 1.67
N HIS A 16 -2.54 -6.06 0.88
CA HIS A 16 -1.11 -6.05 0.61
C HIS A 16 -0.79 -5.26 -0.66
N VAL A 17 0.48 -4.87 -0.84
CA VAL A 17 0.95 -4.04 -1.99
C VAL A 17 0.62 -4.63 -3.37
N GLY A 18 0.62 -5.95 -3.52
CA GLY A 18 0.18 -6.62 -4.74
C GLY A 18 -1.28 -6.36 -5.09
N GLY A 19 -2.17 -6.47 -4.11
CA GLY A 19 -3.59 -6.14 -4.27
C GLY A 19 -3.79 -4.64 -4.52
N ALA A 20 -3.07 -3.79 -3.78
CA ALA A 20 -3.11 -2.34 -3.96
C ALA A 20 -2.65 -1.92 -5.37
N ARG A 21 -1.61 -2.56 -5.93
CA ARG A 21 -1.18 -2.29 -7.31
C ARG A 21 -2.22 -2.74 -8.33
N THR A 22 -2.86 -3.90 -8.13
CA THR A 22 -3.97 -4.32 -8.99
C THR A 22 -5.13 -3.33 -8.93
N ALA A 23 -5.51 -2.87 -7.73
CA ALA A 23 -6.52 -1.82 -7.56
C ALA A 23 -6.11 -0.52 -8.28
N LEU A 24 -4.84 -0.09 -8.12
CA LEU A 24 -4.29 1.09 -8.78
C LEU A 24 -4.36 0.99 -10.29
N TYR A 25 -3.98 -0.14 -10.90
CA TYR A 25 -4.05 -0.30 -12.36
C TYR A 25 -5.48 -0.29 -12.88
N SER A 26 -6.40 -0.97 -12.19
CA SER A 26 -7.83 -0.90 -12.50
C SER A 26 -8.37 0.53 -12.41
N TRP A 27 -8.00 1.25 -11.35
CA TRP A 27 -8.40 2.63 -11.09
C TRP A 27 -7.85 3.59 -12.14
N LEU A 28 -6.55 3.54 -12.43
CA LEU A 28 -5.90 4.38 -13.44
C LEU A 28 -6.47 4.13 -14.83
N PHE A 29 -6.70 2.86 -15.19
CA PHE A 29 -7.28 2.52 -16.49
C PHE A 29 -8.70 3.07 -16.65
N ALA A 30 -9.54 2.97 -15.61
CA ALA A 30 -10.87 3.56 -15.62
C ALA A 30 -10.79 5.09 -15.75
N ARG A 31 -9.98 5.75 -14.90
CA ARG A 31 -9.86 7.22 -14.89
C ARG A 31 -9.28 7.77 -16.19
N HIS A 32 -8.27 7.12 -16.78
CA HIS A 32 -7.69 7.51 -18.06
C HIS A 32 -8.75 7.59 -19.18
N HIS A 33 -9.70 6.65 -19.17
CA HIS A 33 -10.75 6.55 -20.19
C HIS A 33 -12.07 7.21 -19.80
N GLY A 34 -12.13 7.97 -18.69
CA GLY A 34 -13.39 8.54 -18.18
C GLY A 34 -14.44 7.48 -17.83
N GLY A 35 -13.99 6.30 -17.42
CA GLY A 35 -14.79 5.14 -17.05
C GLY A 35 -15.08 5.04 -15.55
N GLU A 36 -15.61 3.89 -15.16
CA GLU A 36 -15.99 3.55 -13.77
C GLU A 36 -15.06 2.48 -13.19
N PHE A 37 -14.78 2.60 -11.89
CA PHE A 37 -14.04 1.66 -11.08
C PHE A 37 -14.94 1.13 -9.97
N VAL A 38 -15.20 -0.18 -10.00
CA VAL A 38 -16.09 -0.87 -9.05
C VAL A 38 -15.28 -1.53 -7.93
N LEU A 39 -15.76 -1.42 -6.68
CA LEU A 39 -15.26 -2.24 -5.58
C LEU A 39 -16.22 -3.38 -5.27
N ARG A 40 -15.71 -4.63 -5.31
CA ARG A 40 -16.47 -5.83 -4.97
C ARG A 40 -15.71 -6.70 -3.97
N ILE A 41 -16.29 -6.94 -2.80
CA ILE A 41 -15.69 -7.79 -1.77
C ILE A 41 -16.11 -9.24 -2.02
N GLU A 42 -15.13 -10.12 -2.25
CA GLU A 42 -15.33 -11.56 -2.48
C GLU A 42 -15.37 -12.32 -1.15
N ASP A 43 -16.42 -12.06 -0.37
CA ASP A 43 -16.64 -12.55 1.00
C ASP A 43 -17.32 -13.93 1.10
N THR A 44 -17.19 -14.77 0.06
CA THR A 44 -17.82 -16.10 0.00
C THR A 44 -17.22 -17.11 0.99
N ASP A 45 -15.96 -16.93 1.41
CA ASP A 45 -15.30 -17.74 2.44
C ASP A 45 -15.59 -17.12 3.83
N LEU A 46 -16.70 -17.54 4.45
CA LEU A 46 -17.18 -16.97 5.71
C LEU A 46 -16.20 -17.08 6.88
N GLU A 47 -15.35 -18.12 6.91
CA GLU A 47 -14.36 -18.29 7.97
C GLU A 47 -13.23 -17.25 7.86
N ARG A 48 -12.86 -16.88 6.63
CA ARG A 48 -11.78 -15.93 6.39
C ARG A 48 -12.26 -14.49 6.31
N SER A 49 -13.50 -14.29 5.88
CA SER A 49 -14.08 -12.97 5.57
C SER A 49 -14.63 -12.28 6.81
N THR A 50 -13.75 -11.94 7.74
CA THR A 50 -14.15 -11.24 8.97
C THR A 50 -14.42 -9.75 8.71
N PRO A 51 -15.27 -9.10 9.52
CA PRO A 51 -15.50 -7.65 9.42
C PRO A 51 -14.19 -6.84 9.47
N GLU A 52 -13.24 -7.24 10.31
CA GLU A 52 -11.94 -6.59 10.46
C GLU A 52 -11.07 -6.73 9.19
N ALA A 53 -11.14 -7.89 8.51
CA ALA A 53 -10.44 -8.08 7.24
C ALA A 53 -11.03 -7.22 6.11
N ILE A 54 -12.35 -7.03 6.12
CA ILE A 54 -13.03 -6.12 5.18
C ILE A 54 -12.60 -4.69 5.49
N GLU A 55 -12.69 -4.25 6.74
CA GLU A 55 -12.28 -2.90 7.17
C GLU A 55 -10.82 -2.62 6.82
N ALA A 56 -9.91 -3.56 7.04
CA ALA A 56 -8.50 -3.42 6.66
C ALA A 56 -8.27 -3.23 5.15
N ILE A 57 -9.14 -3.76 4.30
CA ILE A 57 -9.10 -3.48 2.86
C ILE A 57 -9.60 -2.06 2.57
N MET A 58 -10.71 -1.67 3.21
CA MET A 58 -11.31 -0.34 3.02
C MET A 58 -10.36 0.76 3.48
N ASP A 59 -9.73 0.61 4.65
CA ASP A 59 -8.74 1.53 5.18
C ASP A 59 -7.57 1.73 4.21
N GLY A 60 -7.04 0.63 3.66
CA GLY A 60 -5.95 0.68 2.68
C GLY A 60 -6.35 1.40 1.39
N MET A 61 -7.56 1.15 0.89
CA MET A 61 -8.09 1.83 -0.30
C MET A 61 -8.33 3.31 -0.05
N ASN A 62 -8.94 3.66 1.09
CA ASN A 62 -9.24 5.02 1.49
C ASN A 62 -7.96 5.83 1.73
N TRP A 63 -6.96 5.27 2.42
CA TRP A 63 -5.70 5.95 2.66
C TRP A 63 -4.93 6.23 1.36
N LEU A 64 -4.97 5.30 0.42
CA LEU A 64 -4.43 5.50 -0.93
C LEU A 64 -5.32 6.39 -1.82
N ASN A 65 -6.45 6.88 -1.29
CA ASN A 65 -7.45 7.66 -2.00
C ASN A 65 -7.93 6.97 -3.29
N LEU A 66 -7.97 5.64 -3.36
CA LEU A 66 -8.43 4.86 -4.52
C LEU A 66 -9.97 4.73 -4.51
N GLU A 67 -10.65 5.86 -4.62
CA GLU A 67 -12.11 5.95 -4.62
C GLU A 67 -12.74 5.12 -5.75
N TRP A 68 -13.80 4.39 -5.41
CA TRP A 68 -14.64 3.64 -6.35
C TRP A 68 -15.93 4.38 -6.67
N ASP A 69 -16.40 4.24 -7.90
CA ASP A 69 -17.64 4.86 -8.38
C ASP A 69 -18.87 4.03 -8.00
N GLU A 70 -18.70 2.72 -7.83
CA GLU A 70 -19.75 1.80 -7.40
C GLU A 70 -19.24 0.81 -6.35
N GLY A 71 -20.12 0.47 -5.39
CA GLY A 71 -19.84 -0.46 -4.30
C GLY A 71 -19.59 0.23 -2.94
N PRO A 72 -19.07 -0.51 -1.94
CA PRO A 72 -18.66 -1.91 -2.02
C PRO A 72 -19.85 -2.86 -2.21
N TYR A 73 -19.79 -3.71 -3.24
CA TYR A 73 -20.69 -4.85 -3.37
C TYR A 73 -20.14 -6.06 -2.61
N PHE A 74 -21.02 -6.87 -2.01
CA PHE A 74 -20.65 -8.06 -1.24
C PHE A 74 -21.25 -9.30 -1.92
N GLN A 75 -20.45 -10.34 -2.14
CA GLN A 75 -20.90 -11.57 -2.79
C GLN A 75 -21.90 -12.34 -1.93
N THR A 76 -21.73 -12.35 -0.60
CA THR A 76 -22.70 -12.97 0.33
C THR A 76 -24.12 -12.45 0.16
N LYS A 77 -24.28 -11.20 -0.27
CA LYS A 77 -25.59 -10.56 -0.54
C LYS A 77 -26.17 -10.90 -1.91
N ARG A 78 -25.49 -11.74 -2.70
CA ARG A 78 -25.85 -12.07 -4.09
C ARG A 78 -26.04 -13.58 -4.32
N PHE A 79 -26.06 -14.39 -3.24
CA PHE A 79 -26.21 -15.84 -3.34
C PHE A 79 -27.48 -16.28 -4.05
N ASP A 80 -28.60 -15.58 -3.84
CA ASP A 80 -29.85 -15.86 -4.54
C ASP A 80 -29.70 -15.65 -6.05
N ARG A 81 -29.02 -14.57 -6.47
CA ARG A 81 -28.73 -14.30 -7.88
C ARG A 81 -27.85 -15.39 -8.48
N TYR A 82 -26.80 -15.81 -7.77
CA TYR A 82 -25.93 -16.89 -8.25
C TYR A 82 -26.71 -18.19 -8.41
N ASN A 83 -27.49 -18.58 -7.40
CA ASN A 83 -28.28 -19.82 -7.45
C ASN A 83 -29.33 -19.79 -8.56
N ALA A 84 -30.01 -18.66 -8.78
CA ALA A 84 -30.94 -18.51 -9.90
C ALA A 84 -30.26 -18.75 -11.25
N VAL A 85 -29.07 -18.19 -11.48
CA VAL A 85 -28.32 -18.41 -12.73
C VAL A 85 -27.85 -19.88 -12.84
N ILE A 86 -27.50 -20.54 -11.75
CA ILE A 86 -27.14 -21.98 -11.76
C ILE A 86 -28.35 -22.83 -12.16
N ASP A 87 -29.53 -22.49 -11.65
CA ASP A 87 -30.76 -23.20 -11.98
C ASP A 87 -31.16 -22.99 -13.45
N GLU A 88 -31.00 -21.78 -14.00
CA GLU A 88 -31.14 -21.52 -15.45
C GLU A 88 -30.16 -22.38 -16.29
N MET A 89 -28.90 -22.53 -15.83
CA MET A 89 -27.91 -23.38 -16.52
C MET A 89 -28.23 -24.87 -16.44
N LEU A 90 -28.82 -25.34 -15.34
CA LEU A 90 -29.31 -26.71 -15.20
C LEU A 90 -30.45 -26.97 -16.20
N GLU A 91 -31.39 -26.05 -16.32
CA GLU A 91 -32.49 -26.14 -17.29
C GLU A 91 -31.99 -26.10 -18.74
N ALA A 92 -31.00 -25.26 -19.03
CA ALA A 92 -30.38 -25.16 -20.35
C ALA A 92 -29.44 -26.34 -20.70
N GLY A 93 -29.14 -27.23 -19.74
CA GLY A 93 -28.21 -28.35 -19.92
C GLY A 93 -26.74 -27.94 -20.03
N THR A 94 -26.40 -26.70 -19.68
CA THR A 94 -25.00 -26.21 -19.59
C THR A 94 -24.39 -26.44 -18.21
N ALA A 95 -25.17 -26.95 -17.26
CA ALA A 95 -24.72 -27.49 -15.98
C ALA A 95 -25.47 -28.79 -15.65
N TYR A 96 -24.95 -29.59 -14.72
CA TYR A 96 -25.58 -30.84 -14.25
C TYR A 96 -25.26 -31.15 -12.79
N LYS A 97 -26.14 -31.92 -12.14
CA LYS A 97 -25.93 -32.43 -10.78
C LYS A 97 -24.92 -33.59 -10.80
N CYS A 98 -24.00 -33.61 -9.84
CA CYS A 98 -22.98 -34.63 -9.67
C CYS A 98 -23.03 -35.18 -8.24
N TYR A 99 -23.15 -36.51 -8.14
CA TYR A 99 -23.26 -37.26 -6.89
C TYR A 99 -21.99 -38.06 -6.57
N CYS A 100 -20.87 -37.74 -7.23
CA CYS A 100 -19.60 -38.41 -6.94
C CYS A 100 -19.14 -38.10 -5.52
N SER A 101 -18.86 -39.14 -4.73
CA SER A 101 -18.34 -38.99 -3.38
C SER A 101 -16.92 -38.41 -3.38
N LYS A 102 -16.50 -37.85 -2.23
CA LYS A 102 -15.15 -37.31 -2.06
C LYS A 102 -14.09 -38.40 -2.20
N GLU A 103 -14.36 -39.59 -1.66
CA GLU A 103 -13.45 -40.75 -1.70
C GLU A 103 -13.20 -41.19 -3.14
N ARG A 104 -14.26 -41.20 -3.98
CA ARG A 104 -14.11 -41.49 -5.41
C ARG A 104 -13.21 -40.47 -6.10
N LEU A 105 -13.44 -39.19 -5.83
CA LEU A 105 -12.68 -38.11 -6.46
C LEU A 105 -11.21 -38.12 -6.04
N GLU A 106 -10.92 -38.49 -4.78
CA GLU A 106 -9.54 -38.65 -4.31
C GLU A 106 -8.87 -39.85 -4.98
N GLN A 107 -9.55 -41.01 -5.07
CA GLN A 107 -9.00 -42.17 -5.78
C GLN A 107 -8.74 -41.86 -7.27
N LEU A 108 -9.67 -41.17 -7.94
CA LEU A 108 -9.49 -40.74 -9.32
C LEU A 108 -8.24 -39.86 -9.48
N ARG A 109 -8.04 -38.92 -8.54
CA ARG A 109 -6.87 -38.04 -8.53
C ARG A 109 -5.59 -38.83 -8.35
N GLU A 110 -5.54 -39.75 -7.38
CA GLU A 110 -4.37 -40.62 -7.13
C GLU A 110 -4.05 -41.48 -8.36
N ASP A 111 -5.06 -42.09 -8.99
CA ASP A 111 -4.90 -42.92 -10.19
C ASP A 111 -4.35 -42.11 -11.38
N GLN A 112 -4.84 -40.89 -11.58
CA GLN A 112 -4.34 -39.98 -12.63
C GLN A 112 -2.90 -39.56 -12.35
N MET A 113 -2.58 -39.20 -11.10
CA MET A 113 -1.22 -38.83 -10.70
C MET A 113 -0.24 -40.00 -10.88
N ALA A 114 -0.64 -41.22 -10.53
CA ALA A 114 0.16 -42.43 -10.71
C ALA A 114 0.47 -42.72 -12.19
N LYS A 115 -0.41 -42.31 -13.11
CA LYS A 115 -0.21 -42.40 -14.57
C LYS A 115 0.56 -41.21 -15.17
N GLY A 116 0.93 -40.22 -14.36
CA GLY A 116 1.57 -38.98 -14.83
C GLY A 116 0.61 -38.04 -15.58
N GLU A 117 -0.71 -38.24 -15.42
CA GLU A 117 -1.74 -37.39 -16.02
C GLU A 117 -2.01 -36.17 -15.12
N LYS A 118 -2.42 -35.05 -15.73
CA LYS A 118 -2.87 -33.87 -15.00
C LYS A 118 -4.21 -34.18 -14.33
N PRO A 119 -4.32 -34.10 -12.98
CA PRO A 119 -5.54 -34.50 -12.30
C PRO A 119 -6.72 -33.61 -12.67
N ARG A 120 -7.85 -34.25 -12.97
CA ARG A 120 -9.08 -33.57 -13.37
C ARG A 120 -10.30 -34.47 -13.15
N TYR A 121 -11.46 -33.85 -12.97
CA TYR A 121 -12.69 -34.62 -12.94
C TYR A 121 -12.98 -35.26 -14.31
N ASP A 122 -13.45 -36.51 -14.29
CA ASP A 122 -13.60 -37.38 -15.47
C ASP A 122 -14.96 -37.28 -16.16
N GLY A 123 -15.84 -36.36 -15.72
CA GLY A 123 -17.14 -36.15 -16.36
C GLY A 123 -18.16 -37.25 -16.10
N ARG A 124 -17.92 -38.20 -15.16
CA ARG A 124 -18.78 -39.39 -14.94
C ARG A 124 -20.29 -39.07 -14.90
N CYS A 125 -20.69 -38.04 -14.17
CA CYS A 125 -22.10 -37.67 -14.02
C CYS A 125 -22.68 -36.85 -15.18
N ARG A 126 -21.89 -36.39 -16.15
CA ARG A 126 -22.33 -35.44 -17.20
C ARG A 126 -23.47 -35.98 -18.06
N HIS A 127 -23.44 -37.28 -18.33
CA HIS A 127 -24.44 -37.99 -19.12
C HIS A 127 -25.09 -39.12 -18.30
N SER A 128 -25.01 -39.06 -16.97
CA SER A 128 -25.63 -40.06 -16.12
C SER A 128 -27.15 -39.91 -16.15
N HIS A 129 -27.83 -41.03 -16.33
CA HIS A 129 -29.28 -41.16 -16.20
C HIS A 129 -29.66 -41.90 -14.90
N GLU A 130 -28.71 -42.08 -13.98
CA GLU A 130 -28.95 -42.68 -12.67
C GLU A 130 -29.99 -41.85 -11.90
N HIS A 131 -30.96 -42.53 -11.30
CA HIS A 131 -31.99 -41.91 -10.50
C HIS A 131 -31.45 -41.67 -9.10
N HIS A 132 -31.46 -40.42 -8.66
CA HIS A 132 -31.06 -40.00 -7.32
C HIS A 132 -32.28 -39.43 -6.60
N ALA A 133 -32.30 -39.56 -5.27
CA ALA A 133 -33.35 -38.91 -4.48
C ALA A 133 -33.19 -37.38 -4.54
N ASP A 134 -34.29 -36.63 -4.45
CA ASP A 134 -34.27 -35.17 -4.54
C ASP A 134 -33.43 -34.50 -3.44
N ASP A 135 -33.34 -35.15 -2.28
CA ASP A 135 -32.58 -34.73 -1.09
C ASP A 135 -31.16 -35.32 -1.03
N GLU A 136 -30.77 -36.15 -2.00
CA GLU A 136 -29.44 -36.74 -2.02
C GLU A 136 -28.37 -35.63 -2.17
N PRO A 137 -27.37 -35.57 -1.26
CA PRO A 137 -26.34 -34.54 -1.32
C PRO A 137 -25.59 -34.56 -2.65
N CYS A 138 -25.62 -33.44 -3.38
CA CYS A 138 -24.95 -33.31 -4.67
C CYS A 138 -24.21 -31.98 -4.79
N VAL A 139 -23.34 -31.88 -5.80
CA VAL A 139 -22.81 -30.60 -6.28
C VAL A 139 -23.37 -30.31 -7.67
N VAL A 140 -23.34 -29.06 -8.10
CA VAL A 140 -23.61 -28.72 -9.50
C VAL A 140 -22.30 -28.42 -10.20
N ARG A 141 -22.07 -29.08 -11.34
CA ARG A 141 -20.90 -28.86 -12.20
C ARG A 141 -21.29 -28.13 -13.47
N PHE A 142 -20.43 -27.22 -13.90
CA PHE A 142 -20.51 -26.61 -15.23
C PHE A 142 -20.08 -27.63 -16.29
N ALA A 143 -20.87 -27.78 -17.36
CA ALA A 143 -20.57 -28.67 -18.47
C ALA A 143 -19.59 -27.98 -19.45
N ASN A 144 -18.29 -27.94 -19.12
CA ASN A 144 -17.29 -27.30 -19.96
C ASN A 144 -17.26 -27.95 -21.35
N PRO A 145 -17.09 -27.20 -22.46
CA PRO A 145 -16.89 -27.80 -23.78
C PRO A 145 -15.80 -28.87 -23.75
N GLN A 146 -15.99 -29.97 -24.48
CA GLN A 146 -15.03 -31.10 -24.48
C GLN A 146 -13.93 -30.93 -25.54
N ASP A 147 -14.23 -30.21 -26.62
CA ASP A 147 -13.35 -30.03 -27.76
C ASP A 147 -13.07 -28.54 -28.03
N GLY A 148 -12.09 -28.29 -28.90
CA GLY A 148 -11.64 -26.96 -29.28
C GLY A 148 -10.81 -26.26 -28.19
N SER A 149 -10.56 -24.98 -28.41
CA SER A 149 -9.72 -24.16 -27.52
C SER A 149 -10.44 -22.90 -27.08
N VAL A 150 -10.07 -22.40 -25.90
CA VAL A 150 -10.39 -21.04 -25.47
C VAL A 150 -9.21 -20.15 -25.80
N ILE A 151 -9.44 -19.20 -26.71
CA ILE A 151 -8.46 -18.21 -27.13
C ILE A 151 -8.91 -16.84 -26.63
N PHE A 152 -8.00 -16.09 -26.02
CA PHE A 152 -8.22 -14.70 -25.64
C PHE A 152 -6.95 -13.88 -25.82
N ASP A 153 -7.10 -12.62 -26.22
CA ASP A 153 -6.00 -11.68 -26.35
C ASP A 153 -5.85 -10.87 -25.07
N ASP A 154 -4.91 -11.29 -24.23
CA ASP A 154 -4.63 -10.60 -22.98
C ASP A 154 -3.89 -9.29 -23.25
N GLN A 155 -4.41 -8.20 -22.69
CA GLN A 155 -3.90 -6.85 -22.94
C GLN A 155 -2.47 -6.61 -22.43
N ILE A 156 -1.91 -7.54 -21.63
CA ILE A 156 -0.52 -7.50 -21.18
C ILE A 156 0.27 -8.67 -21.77
N ARG A 157 -0.27 -9.89 -21.75
CA ARG A 157 0.44 -11.12 -22.13
C ARG A 157 0.42 -11.39 -23.63
N GLY A 158 -0.53 -10.81 -24.36
CA GLY A 158 -0.83 -11.10 -25.75
C GLY A 158 -1.73 -12.33 -25.90
N PRO A 159 -1.72 -13.00 -27.06
CA PRO A 159 -2.61 -14.11 -27.34
C PRO A 159 -2.29 -15.32 -26.45
N ILE A 160 -3.33 -15.85 -25.81
CA ILE A 160 -3.26 -17.05 -24.98
C ILE A 160 -4.29 -18.06 -25.48
N GLU A 161 -3.88 -19.32 -25.55
CA GLU A 161 -4.71 -20.44 -25.94
C GLU A 161 -4.67 -21.54 -24.88
N PHE A 162 -5.85 -22.03 -24.49
CA PHE A 162 -6.00 -23.23 -23.67
C PHE A 162 -6.88 -24.24 -24.39
N SER A 163 -6.40 -25.48 -24.53
CA SER A 163 -7.24 -26.58 -25.00
C SER A 163 -8.32 -26.89 -23.95
N ASN A 164 -9.57 -27.08 -24.39
CA ASN A 164 -10.65 -27.49 -23.50
C ASN A 164 -10.41 -28.86 -22.86
N GLN A 165 -9.59 -29.72 -23.49
CA GLN A 165 -9.21 -31.03 -22.93
C GLN A 165 -8.32 -30.92 -21.68
N GLU A 166 -7.70 -29.77 -21.44
CA GLU A 166 -6.94 -29.49 -20.23
C GLU A 166 -7.81 -28.93 -19.08
N LEU A 167 -9.05 -28.57 -19.40
CA LEU A 167 -10.05 -28.10 -18.46
C LEU A 167 -10.96 -29.25 -18.04
N ASP A 168 -11.80 -28.99 -17.06
CA ASP A 168 -12.76 -29.96 -16.54
C ASP A 168 -14.06 -29.30 -16.12
N ASP A 169 -15.05 -30.14 -15.84
CA ASP A 169 -16.37 -29.72 -15.37
C ASP A 169 -16.28 -29.29 -13.92
N LEU A 170 -15.91 -28.03 -13.71
CA LEU A 170 -15.73 -27.45 -12.39
C LEU A 170 -17.05 -27.35 -11.62
N ILE A 171 -16.96 -27.43 -10.29
CA ILE A 171 -18.10 -27.20 -9.41
C ILE A 171 -18.46 -25.71 -9.44
N ILE A 172 -19.75 -25.41 -9.65
CA ILE A 172 -20.31 -24.05 -9.59
C ILE A 172 -21.24 -23.86 -8.38
N ARG A 173 -21.86 -24.95 -7.88
CA ARG A 173 -22.60 -24.99 -6.60
C ARG A 173 -22.09 -26.13 -5.73
N ARG A 174 -21.70 -25.83 -4.50
CA ARG A 174 -21.30 -26.83 -3.49
C ARG A 174 -22.52 -27.52 -2.90
N THR A 175 -22.27 -28.59 -2.14
CA THR A 175 -23.32 -29.38 -1.48
C THR A 175 -24.11 -28.59 -0.44
N ASP A 176 -23.50 -27.59 0.19
CA ASP A 176 -24.18 -26.67 1.11
C ASP A 176 -24.99 -25.56 0.38
N GLY A 177 -25.07 -25.61 -0.96
CA GLY A 177 -25.74 -24.62 -1.78
C GLY A 177 -24.92 -23.35 -2.07
N SER A 178 -23.72 -23.21 -1.49
CA SER A 178 -22.88 -22.05 -1.75
C SER A 178 -22.25 -22.10 -3.15
N PRO A 179 -22.20 -20.97 -3.87
CA PRO A 179 -21.56 -20.91 -5.19
C PRO A 179 -20.03 -20.81 -5.08
N THR A 180 -19.33 -21.19 -6.16
CA THR A 180 -17.85 -21.15 -6.18
C THR A 180 -17.28 -19.89 -6.81
N TYR A 181 -16.04 -19.53 -6.45
CA TYR A 181 -15.33 -18.35 -6.94
C TYR A 181 -15.44 -18.13 -8.46
N ASN A 182 -15.14 -19.16 -9.26
CA ASN A 182 -15.16 -19.04 -10.73
C ASN A 182 -16.55 -18.75 -11.28
N PHE A 183 -17.60 -19.15 -10.57
CA PHE A 183 -18.97 -18.87 -10.95
C PHE A 183 -19.40 -17.46 -10.48
N CYS A 184 -19.19 -17.14 -9.20
CA CYS A 184 -19.56 -15.83 -8.66
C CYS A 184 -18.93 -14.69 -9.43
N VAL A 185 -17.62 -14.77 -9.72
CA VAL A 185 -16.88 -13.72 -10.44
C VAL A 185 -17.44 -13.49 -11.84
N VAL A 186 -17.89 -14.54 -12.53
CA VAL A 186 -18.46 -14.45 -13.87
C VAL A 186 -19.82 -13.76 -13.84
N VAL A 187 -20.71 -14.20 -12.94
CA VAL A 187 -22.04 -13.59 -12.80
C VAL A 187 -21.91 -12.13 -12.37
N ASP A 188 -20.99 -11.82 -11.47
CA ASP A 188 -20.76 -10.43 -11.05
C ASP A 188 -20.14 -9.57 -12.14
N ASP A 189 -19.11 -10.05 -12.85
CA ASP A 189 -18.48 -9.28 -13.92
C ASP A 189 -19.48 -9.05 -15.07
N TRP A 190 -20.41 -9.99 -15.31
CA TRP A 190 -21.52 -9.82 -16.25
C TRP A 190 -22.57 -8.82 -15.76
N ASP A 191 -23.16 -9.03 -14.57
CA ASP A 191 -24.22 -8.18 -14.02
C ASP A 191 -23.74 -6.74 -13.75
N MET A 192 -22.45 -6.56 -13.43
CA MET A 192 -21.84 -5.25 -13.22
C MET A 192 -21.28 -4.63 -14.51
N GLU A 193 -21.45 -5.30 -15.65
CA GLU A 193 -21.01 -4.84 -16.98
C GLU A 193 -19.51 -4.50 -17.05
N ILE A 194 -18.67 -5.29 -16.36
CA ILE A 194 -17.22 -5.11 -16.39
C ILE A 194 -16.72 -5.28 -17.82
N THR A 195 -15.95 -4.32 -18.31
CA THR A 195 -15.40 -4.36 -19.67
C THR A 195 -13.94 -4.81 -19.68
N HIS A 196 -13.20 -4.56 -18.60
CA HIS A 196 -11.81 -4.97 -18.43
C HIS A 196 -11.55 -5.60 -17.06
N VAL A 197 -11.09 -6.84 -17.08
CA VAL A 197 -10.67 -7.61 -15.91
C VAL A 197 -9.14 -7.53 -15.78
N ILE A 198 -8.67 -6.61 -14.94
CA ILE A 198 -7.25 -6.46 -14.60
C ILE A 198 -6.98 -7.18 -13.29
N ARG A 199 -6.09 -8.19 -13.29
CA ARG A 199 -5.79 -9.02 -12.10
C ARG A 199 -4.40 -9.66 -12.17
N GLY A 200 -3.97 -10.30 -11.09
CA GLY A 200 -2.70 -11.03 -11.04
C GLY A 200 -2.65 -12.22 -12.01
N GLU A 201 -1.47 -12.49 -12.56
CA GLU A 201 -1.21 -13.62 -13.46
C GLU A 201 -1.43 -15.00 -12.82
N ASP A 202 -1.45 -15.09 -11.49
CA ASP A 202 -1.78 -16.32 -10.79
C ASP A 202 -3.24 -16.76 -11.00
N HIS A 203 -4.10 -15.85 -11.48
CA HIS A 203 -5.47 -16.17 -11.90
C HIS A 203 -5.62 -16.48 -13.38
N ILE A 204 -4.54 -16.50 -14.18
CA ILE A 204 -4.59 -16.68 -15.63
C ILE A 204 -5.25 -18.00 -16.05
N ASN A 205 -5.00 -19.08 -15.29
CA ASN A 205 -5.54 -20.42 -15.54
C ASN A 205 -7.05 -20.51 -15.25
N ASN A 206 -7.63 -19.54 -14.56
CA ASN A 206 -9.07 -19.46 -14.33
C ASN A 206 -9.81 -18.77 -15.49
N THR A 207 -9.13 -17.89 -16.22
CA THR A 207 -9.70 -17.14 -17.35
C THR A 207 -10.41 -18.01 -18.38
N PRO A 208 -9.82 -19.11 -18.91
CA PRO A 208 -10.53 -19.89 -19.92
C PRO A 208 -11.81 -20.55 -19.38
N ARG A 209 -11.83 -20.93 -18.09
CA ARG A 209 -13.02 -21.49 -17.43
C ARG A 209 -14.11 -20.44 -17.32
N GLN A 210 -13.76 -19.22 -16.94
CA GLN A 210 -14.68 -18.09 -16.81
C GLN A 210 -15.26 -17.68 -18.17
N ILE A 211 -14.42 -17.64 -19.21
CA ILE A 211 -14.87 -17.37 -20.59
C ILE A 211 -15.88 -18.41 -21.06
N ASN A 212 -15.66 -19.70 -20.77
CA ASN A 212 -16.60 -20.74 -21.16
C ASN A 212 -17.95 -20.61 -20.42
N ILE A 213 -17.95 -20.24 -19.15
CA ILE A 213 -19.19 -19.97 -18.40
C ILE A 213 -19.93 -18.77 -19.01
N LEU A 214 -19.23 -17.66 -19.30
CA LEU A 214 -19.83 -16.49 -19.97
C LEU A 214 -20.45 -16.86 -21.33
N LYS A 215 -19.74 -17.65 -22.15
CA LYS A 215 -20.25 -18.13 -23.43
C LYS A 215 -21.49 -19.02 -23.26
N ALA A 216 -21.50 -19.90 -22.27
CA ALA A 216 -22.65 -20.75 -21.98
C ALA A 216 -23.88 -19.95 -21.53
N LEU A 217 -23.67 -18.81 -20.87
CA LEU A 217 -24.71 -17.85 -20.48
C LEU A 217 -25.09 -16.88 -21.61
N ASN A 218 -24.47 -16.97 -22.79
CA ASN A 218 -24.57 -15.97 -23.86
C ASN A 218 -24.25 -14.54 -23.40
N ALA A 219 -23.37 -14.40 -22.42
CA ALA A 219 -22.92 -13.13 -21.85
C ALA A 219 -21.71 -12.56 -22.62
N PRO A 220 -21.57 -11.22 -22.68
CA PRO A 220 -20.39 -10.59 -23.28
C PRO A 220 -19.11 -10.96 -22.52
N VAL A 221 -18.03 -11.23 -23.25
CA VAL A 221 -16.73 -11.55 -22.65
C VAL A 221 -15.90 -10.26 -22.50
N PRO A 222 -15.45 -9.91 -21.28
CA PRO A 222 -14.60 -8.73 -21.08
C PRO A 222 -13.21 -8.94 -21.65
N MET A 223 -12.46 -7.86 -21.82
CA MET A 223 -11.03 -7.93 -22.04
C MET A 223 -10.31 -8.30 -20.75
N TYR A 224 -9.25 -9.11 -20.85
CA TYR A 224 -8.45 -9.53 -19.70
C TYR A 224 -7.05 -8.92 -19.77
N ALA A 225 -6.49 -8.61 -18.60
CA ALA A 225 -5.11 -8.16 -18.46
C ALA A 225 -4.47 -8.81 -17.21
N HIS A 226 -3.47 -9.65 -17.42
CA HIS A 226 -2.82 -10.41 -16.35
C HIS A 226 -1.46 -9.84 -15.95
N VAL A 227 -1.47 -9.08 -14.84
CA VAL A 227 -0.32 -8.37 -14.27
C VAL A 227 0.64 -9.36 -13.60
N SER A 228 1.95 -9.22 -13.89
CA SER A 228 3.02 -10.02 -13.29
C SER A 228 3.07 -9.90 -11.78
N MET A 229 3.43 -10.95 -11.04
CA MET A 229 3.56 -10.86 -9.58
C MET A 229 4.68 -9.90 -9.14
N ILE A 230 4.63 -9.46 -7.89
CA ILE A 230 5.72 -8.70 -7.24
C ILE A 230 6.65 -9.69 -6.55
N ASN A 231 7.95 -9.54 -6.77
CA ASN A 231 8.97 -10.23 -6.00
C ASN A 231 9.44 -9.35 -4.84
N GLY A 232 9.84 -9.93 -3.71
CA GLY A 232 10.47 -9.20 -2.62
C GLY A 232 11.92 -8.85 -2.93
N ASP A 233 12.56 -8.16 -1.98
CA ASP A 233 13.97 -7.76 -2.06
C ASP A 233 14.91 -8.97 -2.21
N ASP A 234 14.47 -10.16 -1.79
CA ASP A 234 15.18 -11.44 -1.95
C ASP A 234 14.96 -12.13 -3.31
N GLY A 235 14.18 -11.49 -4.21
CA GLY A 235 13.82 -12.01 -5.53
C GLY A 235 12.74 -13.10 -5.53
N LYS A 236 12.24 -13.54 -4.37
CA LYS A 236 11.16 -14.52 -4.27
C LYS A 236 9.80 -13.84 -4.34
N LYS A 237 8.73 -14.59 -4.66
CA LYS A 237 7.36 -14.07 -4.70
C LYS A 237 7.00 -13.43 -3.34
N LEU A 238 6.67 -12.14 -3.37
CA LEU A 238 6.21 -11.44 -2.19
C LEU A 238 4.85 -12.03 -1.79
N SER A 239 4.75 -12.55 -0.56
CA SER A 239 3.53 -13.20 -0.07
C SER A 239 3.27 -12.84 1.38
N LYS A 240 2.04 -13.05 1.86
CA LYS A 240 1.68 -12.83 3.28
C LYS A 240 2.61 -13.57 4.26
N ARG A 241 3.19 -14.70 3.83
CA ARG A 241 4.13 -15.49 4.64
C ARG A 241 5.58 -15.00 4.50
N HIS A 242 5.91 -14.31 3.41
CA HIS A 242 7.26 -13.89 3.05
C HIS A 242 7.25 -12.42 2.58
N GLY A 243 7.47 -11.52 3.53
CA GLY A 243 7.81 -10.11 3.27
C GLY A 243 6.67 -9.19 2.84
N ALA A 244 5.49 -9.69 2.44
CA ALA A 244 4.37 -8.79 2.16
C ALA A 244 3.86 -8.19 3.47
N VAL A 245 3.86 -6.86 3.56
CA VAL A 245 3.25 -6.12 4.66
C VAL A 245 1.93 -5.48 4.21
N SER A 246 1.13 -5.08 5.19
CA SER A 246 -0.09 -4.30 4.97
C SER A 246 0.23 -2.96 4.34
N VAL A 247 -0.66 -2.46 3.47
CA VAL A 247 -0.60 -1.05 3.00
C VAL A 247 -0.56 -0.09 4.19
N MET A 248 -1.33 -0.39 5.25
CA MET A 248 -1.37 0.46 6.44
C MET A 248 -0.05 0.45 7.23
N GLN A 249 0.78 -0.59 7.09
CA GLN A 249 2.12 -0.58 7.69
C GLN A 249 2.98 0.54 7.07
N TYR A 250 2.86 0.80 5.77
CA TYR A 250 3.56 1.92 5.13
C TYR A 250 3.07 3.28 5.64
N ARG A 251 1.76 3.45 5.90
CA ARG A 251 1.26 4.63 6.61
C ARG A 251 1.96 4.74 7.97
N ASP A 252 1.95 3.68 8.76
CA ASP A 252 2.49 3.67 10.13
C ASP A 252 3.99 3.96 10.18
N ASP A 253 4.72 3.55 9.14
CA ASP A 253 6.15 3.82 8.96
C ASP A 253 6.45 5.23 8.41
N GLY A 254 5.42 6.00 8.06
CA GLY A 254 5.52 7.40 7.68
C GLY A 254 5.75 7.65 6.20
N TYR A 255 5.27 6.74 5.36
CA TYR A 255 5.19 6.97 3.92
C TYR A 255 3.95 7.80 3.57
N LEU A 256 4.05 8.66 2.56
CA LEU A 256 2.92 9.36 1.95
C LEU A 256 2.21 8.45 0.95
N PRO A 257 0.87 8.58 0.80
CA PRO A 257 0.13 7.75 -0.16
C PRO A 257 0.59 7.99 -1.60
N GLU A 258 0.95 9.22 -1.98
CA GLU A 258 1.49 9.54 -3.31
C GLU A 258 2.80 8.79 -3.59
N ALA A 259 3.67 8.69 -2.59
CA ALA A 259 4.93 7.98 -2.70
C ALA A 259 4.71 6.49 -2.94
N LEU A 260 3.78 5.88 -2.19
CA LEU A 260 3.46 4.47 -2.39
C LEU A 260 2.76 4.25 -3.73
N LEU A 261 1.82 5.10 -4.14
CA LEU A 261 1.16 5.00 -5.44
C LEU A 261 2.16 5.13 -6.61
N ASN A 262 3.04 6.13 -6.59
CA ASN A 262 4.08 6.29 -7.60
C ASN A 262 5.01 5.08 -7.61
N TYR A 263 5.40 4.57 -6.44
CA TYR A 263 6.24 3.40 -6.38
C TYR A 263 5.55 2.18 -7.01
N LEU A 264 4.29 1.92 -6.63
CA LEU A 264 3.49 0.80 -7.13
C LEU A 264 3.19 0.94 -8.62
N VAL A 265 2.95 2.15 -9.14
CA VAL A 265 2.72 2.34 -10.58
C VAL A 265 3.98 2.04 -11.37
N ARG A 266 5.16 2.43 -10.87
CA ARG A 266 6.42 2.08 -11.53
C ARG A 266 6.82 0.62 -11.37
N LEU A 267 6.18 -0.11 -10.45
CA LEU A 267 6.41 -1.53 -10.23
C LEU A 267 5.68 -2.38 -11.29
N GLY A 268 6.17 -2.28 -12.52
CA GLY A 268 5.67 -3.04 -13.66
C GLY A 268 4.97 -2.20 -14.71
N TRP A 269 5.05 -0.87 -14.66
CA TRP A 269 4.66 0.02 -15.76
C TRP A 269 5.71 1.11 -15.95
N SER A 270 5.88 1.61 -17.17
CA SER A 270 6.85 2.66 -17.49
C SER A 270 6.26 3.71 -18.44
N SER A 271 6.83 4.91 -18.39
CA SER A 271 6.55 6.00 -19.33
C SER A 271 7.86 6.73 -19.63
N GLY A 272 8.62 6.17 -20.58
CA GLY A 272 10.00 6.59 -20.85
C GLY A 272 10.87 6.48 -19.60
N ASP A 273 11.73 7.48 -19.38
CA ASP A 273 12.65 7.54 -18.24
C ASP A 273 12.07 8.22 -16.99
N GLN A 274 10.82 8.71 -17.05
CA GLN A 274 10.20 9.41 -15.92
C GLN A 274 9.97 8.46 -14.75
N GLU A 275 10.50 8.78 -13.57
CA GLU A 275 10.38 7.96 -12.34
C GLU A 275 9.38 8.54 -11.33
N ILE A 276 9.15 9.85 -11.38
CA ILE A 276 8.28 10.59 -10.46
C ILE A 276 7.02 10.99 -11.22
N PHE A 277 5.85 10.72 -10.64
CA PHE A 277 4.56 11.02 -11.26
C PHE A 277 3.59 11.65 -10.27
N THR A 278 3.04 12.79 -10.61
CA THR A 278 1.82 13.25 -9.97
C THR A 278 0.68 12.26 -10.26
N ARG A 279 -0.35 12.27 -9.40
CA ARG A 279 -1.54 11.46 -9.63
C ARG A 279 -2.21 11.77 -10.98
N GLU A 280 -2.23 13.04 -11.37
CA GLU A 280 -2.76 13.49 -12.67
C GLU A 280 -1.95 12.92 -13.84
N GLU A 281 -0.62 12.92 -13.75
CA GLU A 281 0.24 12.28 -14.76
C GLU A 281 0.02 10.78 -14.83
N MET A 282 -0.11 10.09 -13.69
CA MET A 282 -0.44 8.65 -13.69
C MET A 282 -1.75 8.41 -14.46
N ILE A 283 -2.82 9.16 -14.17
CA ILE A 283 -4.11 9.04 -14.89
C ILE A 283 -3.93 9.31 -16.38
N LYS A 284 -3.24 10.39 -16.74
CA LYS A 284 -3.08 10.81 -18.13
C LYS A 284 -2.21 9.85 -18.95
N LEU A 285 -1.21 9.20 -18.35
CA LEU A 285 -0.22 8.41 -19.07
C LEU A 285 -0.47 6.90 -19.02
N PHE A 286 -1.26 6.41 -18.05
CA PHE A 286 -1.42 4.97 -17.84
C PHE A 286 -2.06 4.27 -19.05
N SER A 287 -1.45 3.15 -19.46
CA SER A 287 -1.98 2.26 -20.48
C SER A 287 -1.54 0.82 -20.22
N LEU A 288 -2.40 -0.15 -20.55
CA LEU A 288 -2.09 -1.57 -20.33
C LEU A 288 -0.93 -2.06 -21.19
N GLY A 289 -0.76 -1.51 -22.40
CA GLY A 289 0.34 -1.87 -23.30
C GLY A 289 1.73 -1.48 -22.81
N ALA A 290 1.82 -0.57 -21.84
CA ALA A 290 3.08 -0.19 -21.18
C ALA A 290 3.35 -0.97 -19.89
N VAL A 291 2.49 -1.93 -19.53
CA VAL A 291 2.69 -2.80 -18.37
C VAL A 291 3.65 -3.94 -18.74
N SER A 292 4.68 -4.14 -17.94
CA SER A 292 5.70 -5.17 -18.15
C SER A 292 5.15 -6.58 -17.90
N LYS A 293 5.56 -7.52 -18.77
CA LYS A 293 5.33 -8.97 -18.63
C LYS A 293 6.24 -9.63 -17.58
N SER A 294 7.30 -8.97 -17.14
CA SER A 294 8.22 -9.51 -16.13
C SER A 294 7.81 -9.10 -14.72
N ALA A 295 8.06 -9.97 -13.75
CA ALA A 295 7.93 -9.63 -12.33
C ALA A 295 8.98 -8.57 -11.95
N SER A 296 8.56 -7.57 -11.20
CA SER A 296 9.45 -6.54 -10.64
C SER A 296 9.79 -6.90 -9.19
N ALA A 297 11.06 -6.73 -8.83
CA ALA A 297 11.51 -6.84 -7.45
C ALA A 297 11.15 -5.56 -6.69
N PHE A 298 10.68 -5.73 -5.46
CA PHE A 298 10.52 -4.65 -4.51
C PHE A 298 11.91 -4.05 -4.19
N ASN A 299 11.95 -2.77 -3.88
CA ASN A 299 13.15 -2.02 -3.56
C ASN A 299 12.76 -0.91 -2.58
N THR A 300 13.05 -1.15 -1.31
CA THR A 300 12.69 -0.27 -0.21
C THR A 300 13.42 1.08 -0.28
N ASP A 301 14.68 1.12 -0.73
CA ASP A 301 15.46 2.36 -0.88
C ASP A 301 14.85 3.28 -1.93
N LYS A 302 14.36 2.72 -3.04
CA LYS A 302 13.69 3.47 -4.10
C LYS A 302 12.36 4.07 -3.60
N LEU A 303 11.58 3.29 -2.85
CA LEU A 303 10.36 3.80 -2.23
C LEU A 303 10.67 4.93 -1.23
N LEU A 304 11.73 4.78 -0.43
CA LEU A 304 12.16 5.80 0.52
C LEU A 304 12.64 7.08 -0.18
N TRP A 305 13.34 6.96 -1.32
CA TRP A 305 13.71 8.10 -2.15
C TRP A 305 12.49 8.84 -2.72
N LEU A 306 11.48 8.10 -3.22
CA LEU A 306 10.21 8.70 -3.64
C LEU A 306 9.52 9.41 -2.48
N ASN A 307 9.49 8.79 -1.30
CA ASN A 307 8.86 9.38 -0.13
C ASN A 307 9.51 10.70 0.28
N HIS A 308 10.85 10.72 0.32
CA HIS A 308 11.62 11.93 0.58
C HIS A 308 11.33 13.01 -0.46
N HIS A 309 11.19 12.65 -1.75
CA HIS A 309 10.76 13.59 -2.78
C HIS A 309 9.39 14.20 -2.44
N TYR A 310 8.36 13.39 -2.19
CA TYR A 310 7.00 13.89 -1.95
C TYR A 310 6.87 14.71 -0.67
N ILE A 311 7.60 14.38 0.39
CA ILE A 311 7.67 15.20 1.62
C ILE A 311 8.12 16.63 1.29
N ASN A 312 9.04 16.79 0.33
CA ASN A 312 9.65 18.07 0.00
C ASN A 312 8.98 18.82 -1.16
N THR A 313 8.17 18.16 -1.99
CA THR A 313 7.56 18.78 -3.18
C THR A 313 6.05 18.99 -3.08
N LEU A 314 5.35 18.28 -2.19
CA LEU A 314 3.94 18.54 -1.93
C LEU A 314 3.75 19.80 -1.06
N ALA A 315 2.53 20.32 -1.07
CA ALA A 315 2.16 21.45 -0.21
C ALA A 315 2.41 21.10 1.27
N PRO A 316 3.17 21.90 2.03
CA PRO A 316 3.50 21.60 3.42
C PRO A 316 2.26 21.43 4.32
N GLU A 317 1.18 22.16 4.04
CA GLU A 317 -0.10 22.06 4.75
C GLU A 317 -0.75 20.69 4.53
N TYR A 318 -0.63 20.14 3.32
CA TYR A 318 -1.13 18.79 3.03
C TYR A 318 -0.28 17.73 3.73
N VAL A 319 1.05 17.81 3.64
CA VAL A 319 1.95 16.88 4.31
C VAL A 319 1.75 16.92 5.83
N ALA A 320 1.47 18.10 6.39
CA ALA A 320 1.16 18.27 7.81
C ALA A 320 -0.07 17.48 8.26
N THR A 321 -1.08 17.28 7.39
CA THR A 321 -2.26 16.46 7.74
C THR A 321 -1.89 14.99 7.99
N HIS A 322 -0.94 14.45 7.22
CA HIS A 322 -0.42 13.10 7.44
C HIS A 322 0.54 13.04 8.63
N LEU A 323 1.37 14.07 8.81
CA LEU A 323 2.28 14.18 9.95
C LEU A 323 1.54 14.22 11.30
N GLN A 324 0.37 14.88 11.35
CA GLN A 324 -0.45 14.99 12.55
C GLN A 324 -0.73 13.62 13.19
N TRP A 325 -1.04 12.61 12.39
CA TRP A 325 -1.27 11.25 12.90
C TRP A 325 -0.04 10.70 13.65
N HIS A 326 1.16 10.89 13.10
CA HIS A 326 2.41 10.44 13.74
C HIS A 326 2.73 11.21 15.02
N ILE A 327 2.45 12.51 15.05
CA ILE A 327 2.59 13.35 16.24
C ILE A 327 1.68 12.84 17.38
N GLU A 328 0.45 12.46 17.05
CA GLU A 328 -0.50 11.87 17.99
C GLU A 328 -0.03 10.50 18.50
N GLN A 329 0.48 9.63 17.62
CA GLN A 329 1.04 8.33 18.04
C GLN A 329 2.23 8.48 19.00
N GLU A 330 3.04 9.53 18.82
CA GLU A 330 4.18 9.85 19.66
C GLU A 330 3.79 10.64 20.93
N ASN A 331 2.51 10.96 21.11
CA ASN A 331 1.94 11.72 22.24
C ASN A 331 2.60 13.10 22.44
N ILE A 332 2.91 13.81 21.35
CA ILE A 332 3.57 15.12 21.39
C ILE A 332 2.51 16.25 21.47
N ASP A 333 2.63 17.14 22.46
CA ASP A 333 1.81 18.34 22.58
C ASP A 333 2.34 19.48 21.68
N THR A 334 1.65 19.76 20.59
CA THR A 334 2.09 20.72 19.57
C THR A 334 1.85 22.20 19.92
N ARG A 335 1.27 22.51 21.09
CA ARG A 335 0.89 23.89 21.45
C ARG A 335 2.08 24.83 21.68
N ASN A 336 3.26 24.28 22.03
CA ASN A 336 4.43 25.05 22.45
C ASN A 336 5.54 25.13 21.39
N GLY A 337 5.22 24.93 20.12
CA GLY A 337 6.21 24.91 19.03
C GLY A 337 5.66 25.46 17.70
N PRO A 338 6.41 25.27 16.60
CA PRO A 338 5.97 25.71 15.28
C PRO A 338 4.71 24.96 14.83
N GLN A 339 3.98 25.55 13.88
CA GLN A 339 2.89 24.83 13.20
C GLN A 339 3.46 23.63 12.43
N LEU A 340 2.70 22.54 12.30
CA LEU A 340 3.18 21.34 11.60
C LEU A 340 3.60 21.60 10.15
N ALA A 341 2.94 22.51 9.45
CA ALA A 341 3.33 22.88 8.08
C ALA A 341 4.72 23.54 8.03
N GLU A 342 5.06 24.36 9.03
CA GLU A 342 6.39 24.94 9.18
C GLU A 342 7.41 23.87 9.59
N LEU A 343 7.00 22.92 10.43
CA LEU A 343 7.85 21.78 10.79
C LEU A 343 8.24 20.94 9.58
N VAL A 344 7.30 20.70 8.65
CA VAL A 344 7.58 20.00 7.38
C VAL A 344 8.65 20.74 6.59
N LYS A 345 8.57 22.08 6.48
CA LYS A 345 9.61 22.88 5.80
C LYS A 345 10.97 22.78 6.49
N LEU A 346 10.99 22.78 7.83
CA LEU A 346 12.22 22.74 8.62
C LEU A 346 12.93 21.37 8.57
N LEU A 347 12.16 20.27 8.54
CA LEU A 347 12.67 18.91 8.69
C LEU A 347 12.60 18.07 7.41
N GLY A 348 11.84 18.48 6.40
CA GLY A 348 11.58 17.69 5.19
C GLY A 348 12.84 17.28 4.44
N GLU A 349 13.83 18.17 4.31
CA GLU A 349 15.08 17.85 3.60
C GLU A 349 15.91 16.78 4.34
N ARG A 350 15.70 16.61 5.64
CA ARG A 350 16.46 15.72 6.50
C ARG A 350 15.76 14.39 6.78
N CYS A 351 14.44 14.39 6.87
CA CYS A 351 13.67 13.21 7.23
C CYS A 351 13.15 12.51 5.99
N LYS A 352 13.32 11.19 5.93
CA LYS A 352 12.83 10.38 4.81
C LYS A 352 11.45 9.80 5.05
N THR A 353 10.96 9.80 6.30
CA THR A 353 9.59 9.43 6.65
C THR A 353 8.97 10.41 7.64
N LEU A 354 7.63 10.46 7.68
CA LEU A 354 6.88 11.28 8.64
C LEU A 354 7.04 10.78 10.08
N LYS A 355 7.27 9.48 10.28
CA LYS A 355 7.59 8.89 11.59
C LYS A 355 8.94 9.39 12.11
N GLU A 356 9.97 9.39 11.25
CA GLU A 356 11.28 9.98 11.57
C GLU A 356 11.15 11.48 11.88
N MET A 357 10.32 12.19 11.11
CA MET A 357 10.04 13.61 11.34
C MET A 357 9.38 13.85 12.71
N ALA A 358 8.35 13.08 13.07
CA ALA A 358 7.68 13.18 14.37
C ALA A 358 8.65 12.89 15.53
N GLN A 359 9.50 11.88 15.40
CA GLN A 359 10.47 11.54 16.45
C GLN A 359 11.57 12.61 16.59
N SER A 360 12.05 13.14 15.47
CA SER A 360 13.12 14.15 15.47
C SER A 360 12.63 15.55 15.85
N CYS A 361 11.33 15.84 15.82
CA CYS A 361 10.81 17.17 16.13
C CYS A 361 10.62 17.48 17.62
N ARG A 362 10.76 16.49 18.51
CA ARG A 362 10.41 16.62 19.95
C ARG A 362 11.01 17.85 20.62
N TYR A 363 12.25 18.20 20.30
CA TYR A 363 12.91 19.36 20.90
C TYR A 363 12.24 20.70 20.57
N PHE A 364 11.40 20.79 19.54
CA PHE A 364 10.60 21.99 19.27
C PHE A 364 9.41 22.14 20.21
N TYR A 365 8.91 21.06 20.81
CA TYR A 365 7.66 21.06 21.59
C TYR A 365 7.87 20.78 23.07
N GLU A 366 8.88 19.97 23.40
CA GLU A 366 9.14 19.45 24.74
C GLU A 366 10.53 19.87 25.21
N ASP A 367 10.69 20.06 26.52
CA ASP A 367 12.00 20.16 27.15
C ASP A 367 12.57 18.78 27.45
N PHE A 368 13.89 18.65 27.37
CA PHE A 368 14.60 17.41 27.65
C PHE A 368 15.21 17.46 29.05
N SER A 369 15.23 16.32 29.75
CA SER A 369 15.86 16.18 31.08
C SER A 369 17.37 16.03 30.99
N GLU A 370 17.88 15.34 29.97
CA GLU A 370 19.28 14.97 29.80
C GLU A 370 19.79 15.33 28.40
N PHE A 371 21.10 15.53 28.28
CA PHE A 371 21.77 15.67 26.99
C PHE A 371 22.17 14.30 26.46
N ASP A 372 22.13 14.12 25.14
CA ASP A 372 22.76 12.98 24.48
C ASP A 372 24.24 12.88 24.92
N ALA A 373 24.62 11.73 25.48
CA ALA A 373 25.88 11.57 26.17
C ALA A 373 27.09 11.81 25.25
N ASP A 374 27.01 11.35 24.00
CA ASP A 374 28.07 11.49 23.01
C ASP A 374 28.20 12.93 22.52
N ALA A 375 27.07 13.57 22.19
CA ALA A 375 27.04 14.98 21.80
C ALA A 375 27.55 15.88 22.93
N ALA A 376 27.09 15.66 24.16
CA ALA A 376 27.52 16.41 25.34
C ALA A 376 29.01 16.21 25.62
N LYS A 377 29.52 14.97 25.56
CA LYS A 377 30.96 14.67 25.69
C LYS A 377 31.82 15.43 24.69
N LYS A 378 31.37 15.54 23.44
CA LYS A 378 32.14 16.16 22.35
C LYS A 378 32.03 17.68 22.34
N HIS A 379 30.85 18.23 22.64
CA HIS A 379 30.52 19.62 22.36
C HIS A 379 30.25 20.48 23.61
N LEU A 380 29.88 19.89 24.74
CA LEU A 380 29.72 20.58 26.03
C LEU A 380 30.96 20.35 26.92
N ARG A 381 32.10 20.81 26.43
CA ARG A 381 33.40 20.79 27.14
C ARG A 381 33.64 22.16 27.81
N PRO A 382 34.57 22.30 28.78
CA PRO A 382 34.92 23.57 29.42
C PRO A 382 35.08 24.76 28.46
N VAL A 383 35.75 24.53 27.33
CA VAL A 383 35.98 25.53 26.27
C VAL A 383 34.70 26.06 25.60
N ALA A 384 33.56 25.40 25.76
CA ALA A 384 32.27 25.84 25.22
C ALA A 384 31.56 26.85 26.13
N ARG A 385 32.01 27.03 27.39
CA ARG A 385 31.37 27.93 28.36
C ARG A 385 31.29 29.36 27.85
N GLN A 386 32.42 29.94 27.46
CA GLN A 386 32.48 31.33 26.99
C GLN A 386 31.63 31.57 25.71
N PRO A 387 31.72 30.74 24.65
CA PRO A 387 30.81 30.85 23.51
C PRO A 387 29.32 30.81 23.87
N LEU A 388 28.94 29.92 24.79
CA LEU A 388 27.54 29.78 25.23
C LEU A 388 27.06 30.98 26.07
N GLU A 389 27.91 31.53 26.95
CA GLU A 389 27.61 32.75 27.71
C GLU A 389 27.38 33.95 26.78
N VAL A 390 28.28 34.18 25.82
CA VAL A 390 28.19 35.31 24.89
C VAL A 390 26.97 35.18 23.98
N VAL A 391 26.73 34.00 23.39
CA VAL A 391 25.57 33.82 22.50
C VAL A 391 24.26 33.93 23.26
N ARG A 392 24.18 33.44 24.51
CA ARG A 392 23.01 33.61 25.37
C ARG A 392 22.70 35.09 25.57
N ASP A 393 23.70 35.91 25.87
CA ASP A 393 23.51 37.32 26.15
C ASP A 393 23.06 38.08 24.87
N LYS A 394 23.67 37.76 23.72
CA LYS A 394 23.23 38.32 22.43
C LYS A 394 21.81 37.89 22.05
N LEU A 395 21.45 36.61 22.19
CA LEU A 395 20.08 36.13 21.96
C LEU A 395 19.08 36.81 22.91
N SER A 396 19.47 37.02 24.17
CA SER A 396 18.65 37.71 25.17
C SER A 396 18.38 39.17 24.79
N ALA A 397 19.33 39.82 24.12
CA ALA A 397 19.21 41.21 23.67
C ALA A 397 18.32 41.39 22.42
N ILE A 398 17.97 40.33 21.68
CA ILE A 398 17.12 40.43 20.48
C ILE A 398 15.70 40.87 20.87
N THR A 399 15.23 42.00 20.34
CA THR A 399 13.84 42.47 20.54
C THR A 399 12.87 41.89 19.51
N ASP A 400 13.28 41.82 18.25
CA ASP A 400 12.53 41.21 17.15
C ASP A 400 13.04 39.79 16.88
N TRP A 401 12.33 38.78 17.39
CA TRP A 401 12.76 37.39 17.32
C TRP A 401 12.49 36.77 15.95
N SER A 402 13.45 36.92 15.05
CA SER A 402 13.43 36.33 13.70
C SER A 402 14.63 35.42 13.47
N ALA A 403 14.53 34.48 12.52
CA ALA A 403 15.65 33.60 12.17
C ALA A 403 16.90 34.38 11.72
N GLU A 404 16.72 35.49 11.00
CA GLU A 404 17.81 36.38 10.57
C GLU A 404 18.52 37.03 11.76
N ASN A 405 17.77 37.58 12.73
CA ASN A 405 18.36 38.18 13.92
C ASN A 405 19.06 37.15 14.80
N VAL A 406 18.52 35.94 14.89
CA VAL A 406 19.17 34.80 15.56
C VAL A 406 20.48 34.45 14.85
N HIS A 407 20.49 34.37 13.51
CA HIS A 407 21.70 34.15 12.73
C HIS A 407 22.77 35.22 13.02
N HIS A 408 22.38 36.49 13.01
CA HIS A 408 23.29 37.60 13.33
C HIS A 408 23.87 37.51 14.74
N ALA A 409 23.08 37.12 15.74
CA ALA A 409 23.58 36.93 17.11
C ALA A 409 24.62 35.79 17.20
N ILE A 410 24.38 34.69 16.49
CA ILE A 410 25.32 33.55 16.43
C ILE A 410 26.62 33.99 15.71
N GLN A 411 26.51 34.65 14.56
CA GLN A 411 27.66 35.13 13.79
C GLN A 411 28.47 36.17 14.57
N ALA A 412 27.82 37.17 15.18
CA ALA A 412 28.48 38.17 16.00
C ALA A 412 29.19 37.57 17.22
N THR A 413 28.73 36.43 17.74
CA THR A 413 29.44 35.69 18.81
C THR A 413 30.74 35.08 18.29
N ALA A 414 30.71 34.47 17.11
CA ALA A 414 31.88 33.88 16.48
C ALA A 414 32.93 34.96 16.17
N ASP A 415 32.49 36.10 15.65
CA ASP A 415 33.36 37.23 15.30
C ASP A 415 33.98 37.87 16.55
N GLU A 416 33.18 38.13 17.61
CA GLU A 416 33.67 38.75 18.85
C GLU A 416 34.71 37.88 19.57
N LEU A 417 34.53 36.57 19.56
CA LEU A 417 35.45 35.63 20.19
C LEU A 417 36.61 35.22 19.29
N GLU A 418 36.65 35.71 18.04
CA GLU A 418 37.63 35.33 17.01
C GLU A 418 37.73 33.79 16.83
N VAL A 419 36.58 33.10 16.90
CA VAL A 419 36.49 31.65 16.73
C VAL A 419 35.68 31.28 15.48
N GLY A 420 36.02 30.16 14.86
CA GLY A 420 35.23 29.65 13.74
C GLY A 420 33.80 29.28 14.16
N MET A 421 32.83 29.47 13.27
CA MET A 421 31.38 29.23 13.50
C MET A 421 31.08 27.87 14.15
N GLY A 422 31.81 26.80 13.80
CA GLY A 422 31.62 25.47 14.40
C GLY A 422 31.90 25.40 15.91
N LYS A 423 32.67 26.34 16.47
CA LYS A 423 32.96 26.45 17.91
C LYS A 423 31.83 27.10 18.71
N VAL A 424 30.99 27.91 18.06
CA VAL A 424 29.76 28.47 18.65
C VAL A 424 28.58 27.55 18.35
N GLY A 425 28.44 27.17 17.08
CA GLY A 425 27.25 26.49 16.58
C GLY A 425 27.05 25.08 17.12
N MET A 426 28.11 24.26 17.23
CA MET A 426 27.94 22.90 17.74
C MET A 426 27.57 22.85 19.24
N PRO A 427 28.24 23.59 20.14
CA PRO A 427 27.79 23.67 21.53
C PRO A 427 26.39 24.24 21.66
N LEU A 428 26.06 25.31 20.91
CA LEU A 428 24.72 25.90 20.94
C LEU A 428 23.67 24.90 20.45
N ARG A 429 23.94 24.14 19.40
CA ARG A 429 23.04 23.07 18.92
C ARG A 429 22.71 22.07 20.02
N VAL A 430 23.74 21.49 20.65
CA VAL A 430 23.54 20.54 21.74
C VAL A 430 22.83 21.19 22.92
N ALA A 431 23.15 22.45 23.22
CA ALA A 431 22.49 23.19 24.27
C ALA A 431 20.99 23.34 24.01
N VAL A 432 20.55 23.67 22.78
CA VAL A 432 19.14 23.94 22.51
C VAL A 432 18.32 22.72 22.09
N THR A 433 18.92 21.67 21.52
CA THR A 433 18.18 20.46 21.11
C THR A 433 18.36 19.27 22.03
N GLY A 434 19.36 19.31 22.93
CA GLY A 434 19.77 18.13 23.70
C GLY A 434 20.64 17.16 22.90
N ALA A 435 20.81 17.35 21.60
CA ALA A 435 21.43 16.40 20.69
C ALA A 435 22.38 17.05 19.66
N GLY A 436 23.18 16.23 18.97
CA GLY A 436 24.18 16.71 18.01
C GLY A 436 23.64 17.11 16.64
N GLN A 437 22.38 16.80 16.32
CA GLN A 437 21.78 16.97 14.99
C GLN A 437 20.57 17.90 15.03
N SER A 438 20.49 18.82 14.08
CA SER A 438 19.36 19.71 13.84
C SER A 438 19.42 20.24 12.39
N PRO A 439 18.36 20.87 11.88
CA PRO A 439 18.43 21.77 10.73
C PRO A 439 19.44 22.91 10.93
N ALA A 440 19.41 23.91 10.04
CA ALA A 440 20.17 25.13 10.25
C ALA A 440 19.90 25.69 11.66
N LEU A 441 20.97 26.11 12.34
CA LEU A 441 20.93 26.32 13.78
C LEU A 441 20.08 27.53 14.15
N ASP A 442 20.16 28.57 13.34
CA ASP A 442 19.38 29.79 13.41
C ASP A 442 17.87 29.53 13.31
N VAL A 443 17.42 28.77 12.30
CA VAL A 443 16.00 28.39 12.19
C VAL A 443 15.57 27.46 13.33
N THR A 444 16.48 26.61 13.83
CA THR A 444 16.22 25.72 14.97
C THR A 444 15.98 26.52 16.25
N VAL A 445 16.90 27.42 16.59
CA VAL A 445 16.80 28.31 17.77
C VAL A 445 15.58 29.22 17.65
N HIS A 446 15.33 29.76 16.46
CA HIS A 446 14.14 30.57 16.20
C HIS A 446 12.85 29.79 16.51
N ALA A 447 12.70 28.58 15.96
CA ALA A 447 11.49 27.76 16.13
C ALA A 447 11.32 27.17 17.55
N ILE A 448 12.39 26.99 18.33
CA ILE A 448 12.29 26.67 19.77
C ILE A 448 11.74 27.86 20.58
N GLY A 449 12.02 29.08 20.12
CA GLY A 449 11.62 30.32 20.78
C GLY A 449 12.65 30.84 21.77
N LYS A 450 12.61 32.16 22.01
CA LYS A 450 13.63 32.90 22.79
C LYS A 450 13.82 32.36 24.21
N THR A 451 12.73 32.31 24.98
CA THR A 451 12.76 31.96 26.42
C THR A 451 13.35 30.57 26.64
N ARG A 452 12.79 29.57 25.95
CA ARG A 452 13.27 28.17 26.04
C ARG A 452 14.70 28.03 25.55
N SER A 453 15.09 28.71 24.46
CA SER A 453 16.48 28.68 24.00
C SER A 453 17.45 29.18 25.09
N ILE A 454 17.12 30.29 25.76
CA ILE A 454 17.97 30.87 26.83
C ILE A 454 18.04 29.92 28.03
N GLU A 455 16.91 29.38 28.48
CA GLU A 455 16.85 28.43 29.60
C GLU A 455 17.67 27.17 29.33
N ARG A 456 17.60 26.65 28.11
CA ARG A 456 18.38 25.50 27.67
C ARG A 456 19.87 25.78 27.58
N ILE A 457 20.27 26.98 27.16
CA ILE A 457 21.68 27.40 27.22
C ILE A 457 22.16 27.46 28.68
N ASN A 458 21.35 28.01 29.59
CA ASN A 458 21.69 28.02 31.02
C ASN A 458 21.84 26.61 31.59
N LYS A 459 20.98 25.68 31.19
CA LYS A 459 21.11 24.25 31.55
C LYS A 459 22.43 23.66 31.04
N ALA A 460 22.82 23.96 29.81
CA ALA A 460 24.10 23.49 29.25
C ALA A 460 25.31 24.10 29.98
N LEU A 461 25.23 25.38 30.37
CA LEU A 461 26.26 26.03 31.19
C LEU A 461 26.40 25.39 32.57
N GLY A 462 25.27 25.06 33.22
CA GLY A 462 25.26 24.31 34.48
C GLY A 462 25.92 22.94 34.34
N PHE A 463 25.59 22.21 33.28
CA PHE A 463 26.21 20.92 32.96
C PHE A 463 27.73 21.01 32.74
N ILE A 464 28.21 22.07 32.09
CA ILE A 464 29.66 22.31 31.92
C ILE A 464 30.33 22.59 33.27
N ALA A 465 29.72 23.42 34.12
CA ALA A 465 30.27 23.74 35.44
C ALA A 465 30.35 22.51 36.36
N GLU A 466 29.33 21.64 36.35
CA GLU A 466 29.36 20.37 37.08
C GLU A 466 30.51 19.48 36.59
N ARG A 467 30.72 19.38 35.27
CA ARG A 467 31.84 18.63 34.70
C ARG A 467 33.21 19.19 35.05
N GLU A 468 33.37 20.52 35.09
CA GLU A 468 34.61 21.16 35.52
C GLU A 468 34.91 20.86 36.99
N SER A 469 33.89 20.76 37.84
CA SER A 469 34.06 20.44 39.27
C SER A 469 34.41 18.98 39.56
N GLN A 470 34.15 18.07 38.61
CA GLN A 470 34.43 16.64 38.72
C GLN A 470 35.79 16.24 38.13
N GLN A 471 36.49 17.16 37.48
CA GLN A 471 37.86 17.01 36.98
C GLN A 471 38.86 17.61 37.97
#